data_AF-A0A535DS36-F1
#
_entry.id   AF-A0A535DS36-F1
#
_cell.length_a   1.000
_cell.length_b   1.000
_cell.length_c   1.000
_cell.angle_alpha   90.00
_cell.angle_beta   90.00
_cell.angle_gamma   90.00
#
_symmetry.space_group_name_H-M   'P 1'
#
loop_
_entity.id
_entity.type
_entity.pdbx_description
1 polymer ?
#
loop_
_entity_poly.entity_id
_entity_poly.type
_entity_poly.pdbx_seq_one_letter_code
_entity_poly.pdbx_strand_id
1 'polypeptide(L)'
;MARLSRTLPQPKDAVLSALQQVIARRKWTIDEADPDHSYLRFHTGLSIWTWSGQKVGVSLTTVPEGTRLDVDTDIRRTGFSLVQFVDWGEGRRIAKRALSETCEELGMGKVVIGDS
;
A
#
# COMPACT_ATOMS: atom_id res chain seq x y z
N MET A 1 0.38 -3.27 -12.83
CA MET A 1 0.51 -2.07 -11.98
C MET A 1 -0.88 -1.57 -11.66
N ALA A 2 -1.21 -1.50 -10.37
CA ALA A 2 -2.47 -0.96 -9.90
C ALA A 2 -2.19 0.27 -9.04
N ARG A 3 -2.94 1.34 -9.25
CA ARG A 3 -2.91 2.55 -8.43
C ARG A 3 -4.29 2.77 -7.85
N LEU A 4 -4.36 2.97 -6.53
CA LEU A 4 -5.57 3.38 -5.83
C LEU A 4 -5.27 4.62 -5.02
N SER A 5 -6.22 5.55 -4.96
CA SER A 5 -6.04 6.78 -4.19
C SER A 5 -7.30 7.08 -3.40
N ARG A 6 -7.13 7.66 -2.21
CA ARG A 6 -8.25 8.10 -1.37
C ARG A 6 -7.85 9.32 -0.56
N THR A 7 -8.75 10.30 -0.46
CA THR A 7 -8.60 11.42 0.47
C THR A 7 -9.17 11.02 1.83
N LEU A 8 -8.36 11.23 2.87
CA LEU A 8 -8.64 10.92 4.25
C LEU A 8 -8.72 12.24 5.04
N PRO A 9 -9.78 12.50 5.82
CA PRO A 9 -9.94 13.74 6.60
C PRO A 9 -9.05 13.79 7.85
N GLN A 10 -7.83 13.25 7.76
CA GLN A 10 -6.85 13.20 8.84
C GLN A 10 -5.54 13.88 8.42
N PRO A 11 -4.78 14.43 9.38
CA PRO A 11 -3.48 15.01 9.10
C PRO A 11 -2.49 13.95 8.63
N LYS A 12 -1.50 14.38 7.83
CA LYS A 12 -0.53 13.52 7.14
C LYS A 12 0.17 12.55 8.09
N ASP A 13 0.58 13.03 9.25
CA ASP A 13 1.33 12.24 10.24
C ASP A 13 0.47 11.14 10.86
N ALA A 14 -0.84 11.39 11.04
CA ALA A 14 -1.78 10.38 11.52
C ALA A 14 -1.98 9.28 10.47
N VAL A 15 -2.11 9.66 9.19
CA VAL A 15 -2.24 8.69 8.09
C VAL A 15 -0.98 7.87 7.93
N LEU A 16 0.21 8.49 8.01
CA LEU A 16 1.49 7.79 7.92
C LEU A 16 1.67 6.80 9.09
N SER A 17 1.35 7.23 10.31
CA SER A 17 1.43 6.39 11.51
C SER A 17 0.48 5.20 11.42
N ALA A 18 -0.78 5.43 10.99
CA ALA A 18 -1.76 4.37 10.79
C ALA A 18 -1.29 3.36 9.73
N LEU A 19 -0.75 3.84 8.60
CA LEU A 19 -0.20 2.98 7.56
C LEU A 19 0.96 2.11 8.09
N GLN A 20 1.89 2.69 8.86
CA GLN A 20 3.00 1.95 9.47
C GLN A 20 2.51 0.87 10.44
N GLN A 21 1.46 1.16 11.22
CA GLN A 21 0.83 0.17 12.10
C GLN A 21 0.19 -0.98 11.32
N VAL A 22 -0.49 -0.69 10.20
CA VAL A 22 -1.03 -1.72 9.30
C VAL A 22 0.09 -2.61 8.76
N ILE A 23 1.18 -2.01 8.26
CA ILE A 23 2.36 -2.72 7.74
C ILE A 23 2.93 -3.64 8.83
N ALA A 24 3.16 -3.12 10.03
CA ALA A 24 3.70 -3.88 11.16
C ALA A 24 2.77 -5.03 11.58
N ARG A 25 1.47 -4.78 11.73
CA ARG A 25 0.45 -5.78 12.08
C ARG A 25 0.38 -6.90 11.05
N ARG A 26 0.53 -6.55 9.78
CA ARG A 26 0.53 -7.49 8.64
C ARG A 26 1.86 -8.23 8.47
N LYS A 27 2.88 -7.88 9.26
CA LYS A 27 4.25 -8.39 9.10
C LYS A 27 4.79 -8.14 7.69
N TRP A 28 4.39 -7.03 7.08
CA TRP A 28 4.99 -6.52 5.86
C TRP A 28 6.29 -5.79 6.22
N THR A 29 7.23 -5.77 5.28
CA THR A 29 8.55 -5.21 5.50
C THR A 29 8.66 -3.88 4.78
N ILE A 30 9.05 -2.83 5.51
CA ILE A 30 9.36 -1.52 4.91
C ILE A 30 10.74 -1.63 4.25
N ASP A 31 10.81 -1.34 2.96
CA ASP A 31 12.05 -1.30 2.19
C ASP A 31 12.70 0.08 2.24
N GLU A 32 11.87 1.13 2.19
CA GLU A 32 12.29 2.52 2.11
C GLU A 32 11.21 3.38 2.75
N ALA A 33 11.61 4.34 3.58
CA ALA A 33 10.72 5.35 4.11
C ALA A 33 11.41 6.69 3.97
N ASP A 34 10.75 7.61 3.26
CA ASP A 34 11.17 8.99 3.15
C ASP A 34 10.08 9.86 3.78
N PRO A 35 10.21 10.14 5.09
CA PRO A 35 9.22 10.94 5.81
C PRO A 35 9.16 12.39 5.30
N ASP A 36 10.26 12.91 4.74
CA ASP A 36 10.33 14.28 4.20
C ASP A 36 9.53 14.38 2.89
N HIS A 37 9.68 13.38 2.01
CA HIS A 37 8.93 13.31 0.75
C HIS A 37 7.59 12.57 0.87
N SER A 38 7.17 12.23 2.10
CA SER A 38 5.88 11.61 2.40
C SER A 38 5.66 10.32 1.59
N TYR A 39 6.72 9.53 1.49
CA TYR A 39 6.81 8.36 0.65
C TYR A 39 7.24 7.13 1.45
N LEU A 40 6.65 5.97 1.14
CA LEU A 40 7.01 4.71 1.78
C LEU A 40 6.93 3.56 0.77
N ARG A 41 7.96 2.71 0.73
CA ARG A 41 7.93 1.41 0.04
C ARG A 41 7.91 0.27 1.02
N PHE A 42 7.10 -0.73 0.74
CA PHE A 42 7.09 -1.97 1.48
C PHE A 42 6.81 -3.18 0.58
N HIS A 43 7.12 -4.37 1.07
CA HIS A 43 6.75 -5.64 0.46
C HIS A 43 6.04 -6.56 1.44
N THR A 44 5.19 -7.44 0.91
CA THR A 44 4.27 -8.26 1.72
C THR A 44 4.85 -9.58 2.21
N GLY A 45 5.98 -10.03 1.65
CA GLY A 45 6.63 -11.30 2.00
C GLY A 45 5.83 -12.56 1.64
N LEU A 46 4.71 -12.45 0.90
CA LEU A 46 3.76 -13.55 0.65
C LEU A 46 4.22 -14.64 -0.33
N SER A 47 5.47 -14.63 -0.79
CA SER A 47 6.01 -15.73 -1.60
C SER A 47 7.45 -16.02 -1.21
N ILE A 48 7.65 -17.11 -0.47
CA ILE A 48 8.95 -17.74 -0.19
C ILE A 48 9.69 -18.07 -1.50
N TRP A 49 8.95 -18.21 -2.62
CA TRP A 49 9.47 -18.46 -3.96
C TRP A 49 9.73 -17.22 -4.82
N THR A 50 9.40 -16.02 -4.33
CA THR A 50 9.66 -14.77 -5.07
C THR A 50 10.42 -13.83 -4.16
N TRP A 51 11.74 -13.89 -4.26
CA TRP A 51 12.64 -13.13 -3.38
C TRP A 51 12.54 -11.59 -3.51
N SER A 52 11.66 -11.05 -4.34
CA SER A 52 11.58 -9.62 -4.65
C SER A 52 10.21 -9.17 -5.22
N GLY A 53 9.19 -10.02 -5.06
CA GLY A 53 8.05 -10.08 -5.99
C GLY A 53 7.04 -8.93 -6.00
N GLN A 54 6.81 -8.28 -4.86
CA GLN A 54 5.65 -7.42 -4.64
C GLN A 54 6.08 -6.13 -3.95
N LYS A 55 6.37 -5.09 -4.73
CA LYS A 55 6.72 -3.78 -4.20
C LYS A 55 5.47 -2.91 -4.18
N VAL A 56 5.20 -2.31 -3.03
CA VAL A 56 4.12 -1.36 -2.84
C VAL A 56 4.76 -0.02 -2.54
N GLY A 57 4.56 0.95 -3.42
CA GLY A 57 4.87 2.35 -3.19
C GLY A 57 3.64 3.07 -2.65
N VAL A 58 3.84 3.94 -1.68
CA VAL A 58 2.80 4.76 -1.10
C VAL A 58 3.28 6.20 -1.05
N SER A 59 2.45 7.13 -1.47
CA SER A 59 2.69 8.55 -1.29
C SER A 59 1.53 9.22 -0.57
N LEU A 60 1.85 10.19 0.28
CA LEU A 60 0.90 10.99 1.01
C LEU A 60 1.04 12.44 0.55
N THR A 61 -0.07 13.04 0.13
CA THR A 61 -0.13 14.45 -0.29
C THR A 61 -1.13 15.20 0.56
N THR A 62 -0.73 16.29 1.20
CA THR A 62 -1.66 17.18 1.91
C THR A 62 -2.55 17.90 0.91
N VAL A 63 -3.86 17.86 1.12
CA VAL A 63 -4.89 18.52 0.31
C VAL A 63 -5.83 19.31 1.24
N PRO A 64 -6.64 20.27 0.75
CA PRO A 64 -7.52 21.07 1.60
C PRO A 64 -8.47 20.23 2.47
N GLU A 65 -8.90 19.07 1.97
CA GLU A 65 -9.83 18.16 2.65
C GLU A 65 -9.14 17.17 3.61
N GLY A 66 -7.81 17.23 3.75
CA GLY A 66 -7.01 16.37 4.62
C GLY A 66 -5.76 15.81 3.93
N THR A 67 -5.61 14.50 3.89
CA THR A 67 -4.46 13.83 3.27
C THR A 67 -4.92 12.88 2.20
N ARG A 68 -4.42 13.06 0.97
CA ARG A 68 -4.56 12.10 -0.10
C ARG A 68 -3.50 11.00 0.05
N LEU A 69 -3.96 9.77 0.20
CA LEU A 69 -3.15 8.56 0.26
C LEU A 69 -3.22 7.87 -1.11
N ASP A 70 -2.10 7.83 -1.82
CA ASP A 70 -1.92 7.12 -3.09
C ASP A 70 -1.12 5.84 -2.85
N VAL A 71 -1.67 4.70 -3.26
CA VAL A 71 -1.05 3.38 -3.15
C VAL A 71 -0.85 2.79 -4.54
N ASP A 72 0.41 2.67 -4.92
CA ASP A 72 0.90 2.11 -6.17
C ASP A 72 1.50 0.72 -5.91
N THR A 73 1.04 -0.30 -6.63
CA THR A 73 1.61 -1.65 -6.52
C THR A 73 2.27 -2.06 -7.82
N ASP A 74 3.56 -2.41 -7.71
CA ASP A 74 4.34 -3.03 -8.77
C ASP A 74 4.67 -4.48 -8.36
N ILE A 75 3.96 -5.43 -8.97
CA ILE A 75 4.23 -6.86 -8.82
C ILE A 75 5.16 -7.27 -9.94
N ARG A 76 6.43 -7.52 -9.60
CA ARG A 76 7.42 -8.13 -10.49
C ARG A 76 7.90 -9.43 -9.89
N ARG A 77 7.38 -10.59 -10.35
CA ARG A 77 7.99 -11.88 -10.01
C ARG A 77 9.34 -12.03 -10.73
N THR A 78 10.44 -11.72 -10.05
CA THR A 78 11.79 -12.15 -10.44
C THR A 78 12.02 -13.58 -9.95
N GLY A 79 11.78 -14.55 -10.83
CA GLY A 79 12.03 -15.98 -10.60
C GLY A 79 12.49 -16.66 -11.89
N PHE A 80 13.21 -17.78 -11.76
CA PHE A 80 14.01 -18.52 -12.77
C PHE A 80 13.22 -19.11 -13.96
N SER A 81 12.02 -18.63 -14.26
CA SER A 81 11.17 -19.16 -15.32
C SER A 81 10.54 -18.03 -16.12
N LEU A 82 10.60 -18.15 -17.45
CA LEU A 82 10.10 -17.24 -18.50
C LEU A 82 8.59 -16.95 -18.46
N VAL A 83 7.89 -17.29 -17.37
CA VAL A 83 6.45 -17.09 -17.24
C VAL A 83 6.18 -15.76 -16.54
N GLN A 84 6.02 -14.71 -17.35
CA GLN A 84 5.43 -13.45 -16.92
C GLN A 84 3.97 -13.72 -16.52
N PHE A 85 3.74 -14.07 -15.25
CA PHE A 85 2.37 -14.11 -14.73
C PHE A 85 1.85 -12.68 -14.61
N VAL A 86 0.85 -12.36 -15.42
CA VAL A 86 0.05 -11.14 -15.39
C VAL A 86 -0.50 -10.93 -13.97
N ASP A 87 -0.49 -9.70 -13.48
CA ASP A 87 -1.10 -9.27 -12.21
C ASP A 87 -2.62 -9.53 -12.27
N TRP A 88 -3.08 -10.70 -11.82
CA TRP A 88 -4.50 -11.11 -11.77
C TRP A 88 -5.32 -10.34 -10.72
N GLY A 89 -4.95 -9.08 -10.45
CA GLY A 89 -5.55 -8.21 -9.45
C GLY A 89 -4.97 -8.37 -8.05
N GLU A 90 -3.83 -9.05 -7.89
CA GLU A 90 -3.18 -9.21 -6.58
C GLU A 90 -2.64 -7.87 -6.07
N GLY A 91 -2.05 -7.05 -6.95
CA GLY A 91 -1.58 -5.72 -6.59
C GLY A 91 -2.75 -4.84 -6.14
N ARG A 92 -3.85 -4.92 -6.89
CA ARG A 92 -5.10 -4.25 -6.52
C ARG A 92 -5.64 -4.70 -5.16
N ARG A 93 -5.63 -6.01 -4.86
CA ARG A 93 -6.06 -6.53 -3.55
C ARG A 93 -5.19 -6.00 -2.41
N ILE A 94 -3.86 -5.94 -2.62
CA ILE A 94 -2.92 -5.39 -1.63
C ILE A 94 -3.21 -3.90 -1.41
N ALA A 95 -3.35 -3.12 -2.50
CA ALA A 95 -3.67 -1.70 -2.42
C ALA A 95 -5.01 -1.44 -1.71
N LYS A 96 -6.06 -2.18 -2.07
CA LYS A 96 -7.38 -2.08 -1.41
C LYS A 96 -7.28 -2.41 0.06
N ARG A 97 -6.51 -3.44 0.41
CA ARG A 97 -6.35 -3.88 1.79
C ARG A 97 -5.57 -2.87 2.62
N ALA A 98 -4.46 -2.35 2.11
CA ALA A 98 -3.69 -1.29 2.75
C ALA A 98 -4.58 -0.05 3.01
N LEU A 99 -5.35 0.39 2.01
CA LEU A 99 -6.27 1.52 2.16
C LEU A 99 -7.39 1.25 3.17
N SER A 100 -8.06 0.10 3.05
CA SER A 100 -9.19 -0.28 3.91
C SER A 100 -8.75 -0.37 5.38
N GLU A 101 -7.63 -1.03 5.66
CA GLU A 101 -7.11 -1.18 7.02
C GLU A 101 -6.54 0.11 7.58
N THR A 102 -5.97 0.99 6.74
CA THR A 102 -5.54 2.32 7.19
C THR A 102 -6.76 3.14 7.61
N CYS A 103 -7.88 3.07 6.88
CA CYS A 103 -9.13 3.73 7.28
C CYS A 103 -9.66 3.16 8.61
N GLU A 104 -9.59 1.84 8.79
CA GLU A 104 -10.00 1.17 10.02
C GLU A 104 -9.16 1.60 11.22
N GLU A 105 -7.84 1.68 11.05
CA GLU A 105 -6.90 2.15 12.08
C GLU A 105 -7.15 3.63 12.46
N LEU A 106 -7.58 4.45 11.50
CA LEU A 106 -7.98 5.83 11.73
C LEU A 106 -9.39 5.97 12.35
N GLY A 107 -10.04 4.87 12.73
CA GLY A 107 -11.37 4.89 13.35
C GLY A 107 -12.51 5.19 12.38
N MET A 108 -12.28 5.16 11.07
CA MET A 108 -13.31 5.42 10.04
C MET A 108 -14.20 4.20 9.75
N GLY A 109 -13.97 3.09 10.45
CA GLY A 109 -14.61 1.80 10.21
C GLY A 109 -14.10 1.10 8.94
N LYS A 110 -14.65 -0.07 8.67
CA LYS A 110 -14.26 -0.89 7.52
C LYS A 110 -14.76 -0.26 6.22
N VAL A 111 -13.85 0.33 5.45
CA VAL A 111 -14.16 0.92 4.15
C VAL A 111 -14.03 -0.13 3.04
N VAL A 112 -15.10 -0.32 2.26
CA VAL A 112 -15.08 -1.14 1.05
C VAL A 112 -14.55 -0.30 -0.12
N ILE A 113 -13.38 -0.64 -0.63
CA ILE A 113 -12.81 0.01 -1.83
C ILE A 113 -13.39 -0.68 -3.08
N GLY A 114 -14.23 0.05 -3.83
CA GLY A 114 -14.89 -0.43 -5.04
C GLY A 114 -13.93 -0.85 -6.17
N ASP A 115 -14.43 -1.69 -7.09
CA ASP A 115 -13.77 -1.99 -8.36
C ASP A 115 -14.26 -0.97 -9.41
N SER A 116 -13.47 0.07 -9.65
CA SER A 116 -13.69 1.02 -10.76
C SER A 116 -12.59 0.90 -11.80
#